data_AF-A0A8B3NJT4-F1
#
_entry.id   AF-A0A8B3NJT4-F1
#
_cell.length_a   1.000
_cell.length_b   1.000
_cell.length_c   1.000
_cell.angle_alpha   90.00
_cell.angle_beta   90.00
_cell.angle_gamma   90.00
#
_symmetry.space_group_name_H-M   'P 1'
#
loop_
_entity.id
_entity.type
_entity.pdbx_description
1 polymer ?
#
loop_
_entity_poly.entity_id
_entity_poly.type
_entity_poly.pdbx_seq_one_letter_code
_entity_poly.pdbx_strand_id
1 'polypeptide(L)'
;RRISLQAEGLSGQTDPADDTDPVQLFSAGQAAGQLQPNGQDLVYTGSFGDLKIDAEAVGGRVLPELDGAGEATVKNGVGLIKAPPKSLRGQSVDIASLDVSSGTARVTVSGPISIDADGLIDANLSIKLKDPKAVAAILAGAIPEHKSEIEQGFAGIAMLGNQPSMPLKIVKGKASLGFIPLGKIKPVD
;
A
#
# COMPACT_ATOMS: atom_id res chain seq x y z
N ARG A 1 -21.46 10.65 11.07
CA ARG A 1 -21.06 10.12 12.39
C ARG A 1 -19.68 9.51 12.24
N ARG A 2 -18.76 9.77 13.18
CA ARG A 2 -17.44 9.11 13.25
C ARG A 2 -17.62 7.68 13.77
N ILE A 3 -16.90 6.73 13.17
CA ILE A 3 -16.86 5.32 13.57
C ILE A 3 -15.39 4.98 13.84
N SER A 4 -15.11 4.26 14.92
CA SER A 4 -13.75 3.81 15.27
C SER A 4 -13.77 2.36 15.72
N LEU A 5 -12.74 1.61 15.36
CA LEU A 5 -12.53 0.21 15.68
C LEU A 5 -11.09 0.01 16.16
N GLN A 6 -10.92 -0.88 17.13
CA GLN A 6 -9.62 -1.34 17.63
C GLN A 6 -9.69 -2.85 17.81
N ALA A 7 -8.61 -3.53 17.46
CA ALA A 7 -8.47 -4.98 17.56
C ALA A 7 -7.06 -5.34 18.03
N GLU A 8 -6.97 -6.38 18.85
CA GLU A 8 -5.73 -7.05 19.26
C GLU A 8 -5.75 -8.46 18.67
N GLY A 9 -4.60 -8.94 18.18
CA GLY A 9 -4.47 -10.27 17.59
C GLY A 9 -5.34 -10.47 16.33
N LEU A 10 -5.35 -9.50 15.43
CA LEU A 10 -6.12 -9.59 14.18
C LEU A 10 -5.44 -10.56 13.20
N SER A 11 -6.18 -11.52 12.66
CA SER A 11 -5.70 -12.39 11.57
C SER A 11 -6.68 -12.42 10.41
N GLY A 12 -6.15 -12.73 9.23
CA GLY A 12 -6.93 -12.97 8.02
C GLY A 12 -6.54 -14.30 7.41
N GLN A 13 -7.52 -15.03 6.91
CA GLN A 13 -7.35 -16.33 6.24
C GLN A 13 -8.30 -16.41 5.04
N THR A 14 -8.05 -17.34 4.12
CA THR A 14 -9.00 -17.65 3.05
C THR A 14 -10.27 -18.30 3.60
N ASP A 15 -11.38 -18.14 2.88
CA ASP A 15 -12.65 -18.82 3.15
C ASP A 15 -13.05 -19.60 1.89
N PRO A 16 -12.40 -20.75 1.62
CA PRO A 16 -12.67 -21.54 0.43
C PRO A 16 -14.10 -22.12 0.48
N ALA A 17 -14.80 -22.04 -0.65
CA ALA A 17 -16.13 -22.62 -0.80
C ALA A 17 -16.11 -24.13 -1.14
N ASP A 18 -14.91 -24.69 -1.28
CA ASP A 18 -14.64 -26.12 -1.44
C ASP A 18 -14.04 -26.69 -0.14
N ASP A 19 -13.80 -28.00 -0.10
CA ASP A 19 -13.26 -28.69 1.08
C ASP A 19 -11.73 -28.48 1.27
N THR A 20 -11.16 -27.39 0.72
CA THR A 20 -9.74 -27.07 0.94
C THR A 20 -9.53 -26.38 2.29
N ASP A 21 -8.36 -26.59 2.89
CA ASP A 21 -8.04 -25.97 4.18
C ASP A 21 -7.87 -24.44 4.02
N PRO A 22 -8.40 -23.63 4.97
CA PRO A 22 -8.11 -22.21 5.03
C PRO A 22 -6.61 -21.93 5.13
N VAL A 23 -6.12 -21.04 4.28
CA VAL A 23 -4.73 -20.59 4.27
C VAL A 23 -4.65 -19.29 5.04
N GLN A 24 -3.77 -19.23 6.05
CA GLN A 24 -3.51 -17.98 6.75
C GLN A 24 -2.85 -16.98 5.80
N LEU A 25 -3.38 -15.76 5.76
CA LEU A 25 -2.87 -14.70 4.89
C LEU A 25 -1.96 -13.74 5.67
N PHE A 26 -2.38 -13.38 6.88
CA PHE A 26 -1.63 -12.49 7.75
C PHE A 26 -2.04 -12.62 9.22
N SER A 27 -1.21 -12.07 10.10
CA SER A 27 -1.57 -11.73 11.49
C SER A 27 -0.99 -10.36 11.86
N ALA A 28 -1.66 -9.61 12.72
CA ALA A 28 -1.21 -8.35 13.27
C ALA A 28 -1.45 -8.33 14.78
N GLY A 29 -0.45 -7.90 15.56
CA GLY A 29 -0.58 -7.79 17.01
C GLY A 29 -1.66 -6.80 17.41
N GLN A 30 -1.76 -5.69 16.67
CA GLN A 30 -2.77 -4.66 16.90
C GLN A 30 -3.20 -4.00 15.58
N ALA A 31 -4.46 -3.58 15.53
CA ALA A 31 -5.00 -2.78 14.43
C ALA A 31 -6.01 -1.76 14.97
N ALA A 32 -5.98 -0.55 14.42
CA ALA A 32 -6.94 0.51 14.72
C ALA A 32 -7.37 1.21 13.44
N GLY A 33 -8.63 1.63 13.39
CA GLY A 33 -9.20 2.31 12.24
C GLY A 33 -10.31 3.27 12.63
N GLN A 34 -10.43 4.35 11.89
CA GLN A 34 -11.45 5.36 12.05
C GLN A 34 -11.98 5.79 10.69
N LEU A 35 -13.30 5.91 10.58
CA LEU A 35 -14.01 6.49 9.45
C LEU A 35 -14.74 7.75 9.88
N GLN A 36 -14.59 8.81 9.10
CA GLN A 36 -15.23 10.09 9.36
C GLN A 36 -15.72 10.72 8.05
N PRO A 37 -17.03 11.00 7.91
CA PRO A 37 -17.54 11.79 6.79
C PRO A 37 -16.94 13.19 6.76
N ASN A 38 -16.60 13.67 5.57
CA ASN A 38 -16.18 15.04 5.29
C ASN A 38 -16.98 15.55 4.08
N GLY A 39 -18.16 16.13 4.32
CA GLY A 39 -19.12 16.40 3.25
C GLY A 39 -19.60 15.10 2.61
N GLN A 40 -19.42 14.96 1.29
CA GLN A 40 -19.72 13.73 0.54
C GLN A 40 -18.56 12.72 0.58
N ASP A 41 -17.36 13.17 0.93
CA ASP A 41 -16.16 12.35 1.00
C ASP A 41 -16.10 11.58 2.33
N LEU A 42 -15.24 10.57 2.38
CA LEU A 42 -15.00 9.77 3.57
C LEU A 42 -13.51 9.75 3.88
N VAL A 43 -13.15 10.22 5.07
CA VAL A 43 -11.78 10.11 5.60
C VAL A 43 -11.65 8.80 6.34
N TYR A 44 -10.60 8.05 6.02
CA TYR A 44 -10.13 6.90 6.76
C TYR A 44 -8.78 7.22 7.38
N THR A 45 -8.62 6.96 8.67
CA THR A 45 -7.33 6.97 9.37
C THR A 45 -7.15 5.61 10.03
N GLY A 46 -6.00 4.98 9.88
CA GLY A 46 -5.76 3.66 10.44
C GLY A 46 -4.30 3.36 10.73
N SER A 47 -4.08 2.30 11.49
CA SER A 47 -2.75 1.79 11.81
C SER A 47 -2.79 0.30 12.13
N PHE A 48 -1.67 -0.37 11.93
CA PHE A 48 -1.42 -1.73 12.40
C PHE A 48 0.00 -1.83 12.96
N GLY A 49 0.22 -2.79 13.84
CA GLY A 49 1.53 -3.13 14.36
C GLY A 49 1.75 -4.63 14.40
N ASP A 50 3.01 -5.02 14.33
CA ASP A 50 3.47 -6.43 14.32
C ASP A 50 2.80 -7.25 13.20
N LEU A 51 2.59 -6.66 12.01
CA LEU A 51 2.00 -7.35 10.88
C LEU A 51 2.99 -8.38 10.32
N LYS A 52 2.57 -9.64 10.32
CA LYS A 52 3.22 -10.78 9.67
C LYS A 52 2.38 -11.19 8.48
N ILE A 53 3.01 -11.29 7.32
CA ILE A 53 2.38 -11.82 6.11
C ILE A 53 2.87 -13.26 5.96
N ASP A 54 1.94 -14.18 5.77
CA ASP A 54 2.29 -15.57 5.56
C ASP A 54 3.02 -15.72 4.22
N ALA A 55 4.10 -16.50 4.20
CA ALA A 55 4.90 -16.66 2.99
C ALA A 55 4.08 -17.30 1.85
N GLU A 56 3.16 -18.21 2.17
CA GLU A 56 2.30 -18.85 1.17
C GLU A 56 1.39 -17.83 0.47
N ALA A 57 0.91 -16.82 1.21
CA ALA A 57 0.07 -15.75 0.68
C ALA A 57 0.80 -14.85 -0.34
N VAL A 58 2.14 -14.86 -0.35
CA VAL A 58 2.98 -14.06 -1.25
C VAL A 58 3.91 -14.92 -2.11
N GLY A 59 3.55 -16.19 -2.33
CA GLY A 59 4.27 -17.09 -3.23
C GLY A 59 5.64 -17.51 -2.70
N GLY A 60 5.71 -17.85 -1.41
CA GLY A 60 6.92 -18.29 -0.71
C GLY A 60 7.87 -17.16 -0.30
N ARG A 61 7.48 -15.89 -0.50
CA ARG A 61 8.31 -14.74 -0.18
C ARG A 61 8.26 -14.44 1.31
N VAL A 62 9.41 -14.27 1.92
CA VAL A 62 9.50 -13.92 3.35
C VAL A 62 9.58 -12.41 3.49
N LEU A 63 8.63 -11.84 4.22
CA LEU A 63 8.61 -10.43 4.59
C LEU A 63 8.90 -10.28 6.08
N PRO A 64 9.62 -9.22 6.50
CA PRO A 64 9.80 -8.94 7.92
C PRO A 64 8.47 -8.50 8.54
N GLU A 65 8.43 -8.42 9.87
CA GLU A 65 7.33 -7.78 10.57
C GLU A 65 7.22 -6.31 10.15
N LEU A 66 5.98 -5.87 9.91
CA LEU A 66 5.66 -4.53 9.42
C LEU A 66 4.80 -3.78 10.42
N ASP A 67 5.11 -2.49 10.59
CA ASP A 67 4.22 -1.52 11.20
C ASP A 67 3.72 -0.56 10.12
N GLY A 68 2.49 -0.08 10.27
CA GLY A 68 1.94 0.87 9.32
C GLY A 68 0.90 1.80 9.91
N ALA A 69 0.79 2.98 9.32
CA ALA A 69 -0.24 3.95 9.63
C ALA A 69 -0.55 4.79 8.41
N GLY A 70 -1.76 5.33 8.33
CA GLY A 70 -2.09 6.22 7.23
C GLY A 70 -3.42 6.90 7.37
N GLU A 71 -3.60 7.87 6.48
CA GLU A 71 -4.82 8.63 6.29
C GLU A 71 -5.08 8.82 4.80
N ALA A 72 -6.33 8.58 4.40
CA ALA A 72 -6.78 8.78 3.03
C ALA A 72 -8.21 9.31 3.00
N THR A 73 -8.51 10.12 2.00
CA THR A 73 -9.85 10.62 1.71
C THR A 73 -10.39 9.96 0.45
N VAL A 74 -11.45 9.18 0.58
CA VAL A 74 -12.17 8.58 -0.55
C VAL A 74 -13.21 9.57 -1.05
N LYS A 75 -13.11 9.96 -2.33
CA LYS A 75 -14.07 10.87 -2.96
C LYS A 75 -15.44 10.23 -3.04
N ASN A 76 -16.49 10.99 -2.72
CA ASN A 76 -17.87 10.50 -2.66
C ASN A 76 -18.04 9.25 -1.75
N GLY A 77 -17.14 9.04 -0.77
CA GLY A 77 -17.12 7.82 0.04
C GLY A 77 -18.40 7.60 0.86
N VAL A 78 -19.14 8.64 1.23
CA VAL A 78 -20.46 8.49 1.88
C VAL A 78 -21.47 7.85 0.93
N GLY A 79 -21.42 8.19 -0.35
CA GLY A 79 -22.24 7.55 -1.39
C GLY A 79 -21.86 6.09 -1.57
N LEU A 80 -20.56 5.77 -1.58
CA LEU A 80 -20.05 4.41 -1.74
C LEU A 80 -20.44 3.48 -0.59
N ILE A 81 -20.52 3.97 0.65
CA ILE A 81 -21.03 3.15 1.76
C ILE A 81 -22.51 2.79 1.55
N LYS A 82 -23.32 3.72 1.04
CA LYS A 82 -24.77 3.51 0.83
C LYS A 82 -25.04 2.58 -0.35
N ALA A 83 -24.22 2.68 -1.39
CA ALA A 83 -24.30 1.85 -2.58
C ALA A 83 -22.89 1.36 -2.92
N PRO A 84 -22.43 0.25 -2.30
CA PRO A 84 -21.12 -0.32 -2.56
C PRO A 84 -20.92 -0.56 -4.07
N PRO A 85 -19.85 0.00 -4.66
CA PRO A 85 -19.64 -0.14 -6.09
C PRO A 85 -19.27 -1.59 -6.41
N LYS A 86 -19.63 -2.03 -7.61
CA LYS A 86 -19.21 -3.36 -8.13
C LYS A 86 -17.74 -3.37 -8.61
N SER A 87 -17.12 -2.19 -8.64
CA SER A 87 -15.85 -1.91 -9.32
C SER A 87 -15.21 -0.66 -8.70
N LEU A 88 -13.88 -0.62 -8.59
CA LEU A 88 -13.07 0.57 -8.32
C LEU A 88 -13.04 1.58 -9.49
N ARG A 89 -13.59 1.23 -10.66
CA ARG A 89 -13.74 2.16 -11.81
C ARG A 89 -14.50 3.43 -11.42
N GLY A 90 -13.97 4.58 -11.86
CA GLY A 90 -14.51 5.90 -11.57
C GLY A 90 -14.24 6.41 -10.14
N GLN A 91 -13.51 5.64 -9.31
CA GLN A 91 -13.21 6.05 -7.94
C GLN A 91 -11.93 6.88 -7.86
N SER A 92 -11.83 7.69 -6.81
CA SER A 92 -10.66 8.53 -6.54
C SER A 92 -10.39 8.62 -5.05
N VAL A 93 -9.11 8.66 -4.70
CA VAL A 93 -8.61 8.69 -3.32
C VAL A 93 -7.47 9.69 -3.23
N ASP A 94 -7.53 10.57 -2.23
CA ASP A 94 -6.41 11.43 -1.85
C ASP A 94 -5.70 10.81 -0.64
N ILE A 95 -4.47 10.34 -0.80
CA ILE A 95 -3.66 9.82 0.31
C ILE A 95 -2.96 10.99 0.98
N ALA A 96 -3.29 11.28 2.24
CA ALA A 96 -2.60 12.29 3.03
C ALA A 96 -1.23 11.76 3.48
N SER A 97 -1.20 10.55 4.03
CA SER A 97 0.03 9.79 4.30
C SER A 97 -0.28 8.30 4.35
N LEU A 98 0.61 7.47 3.82
CA LEU A 98 0.62 6.03 4.04
C LEU A 98 2.06 5.64 4.38
N ASP A 99 2.29 5.31 5.64
CA ASP A 99 3.58 4.94 6.20
C ASP A 99 3.62 3.44 6.45
N VAL A 100 4.69 2.78 5.97
CA VAL A 100 5.01 1.39 6.30
C VAL A 100 6.47 1.34 6.71
N SER A 101 6.78 0.63 7.80
CA SER A 101 8.15 0.47 8.29
C SER A 101 8.46 -0.92 8.82
N SER A 102 9.76 -1.24 8.82
CA SER A 102 10.33 -2.40 9.49
C SER A 102 11.74 -2.05 9.96
N GLY A 103 11.97 -2.05 11.28
CA GLY A 103 13.23 -1.58 11.86
C GLY A 103 13.55 -0.13 11.47
N THR A 104 14.68 0.09 10.78
CA THR A 104 15.09 1.42 10.30
C THR A 104 14.48 1.82 8.96
N ALA A 105 14.01 0.84 8.17
CA ALA A 105 13.40 1.05 6.86
C ALA A 105 12.01 1.69 7.02
N ARG A 106 11.74 2.76 6.27
CA ARG A 106 10.39 3.33 6.15
C ARG A 106 10.11 3.79 4.73
N VAL A 107 8.89 3.56 4.28
CA VAL A 107 8.34 4.11 3.04
C VAL A 107 7.09 4.91 3.40
N THR A 108 7.03 6.15 2.95
CA THR A 108 5.87 7.02 3.08
C THR A 108 5.36 7.38 1.69
N VAL A 109 4.07 7.21 1.43
CA VAL A 109 3.41 7.57 0.17
C VAL A 109 2.33 8.61 0.44
N SER A 110 2.21 9.59 -0.45
CA SER A 110 1.14 10.61 -0.39
C SER A 110 0.79 11.09 -1.79
N GLY A 111 -0.43 11.58 -1.97
CA GLY A 111 -0.91 12.15 -3.23
C GLY A 111 -2.20 11.51 -3.75
N PRO A 112 -2.77 12.08 -4.82
CA PRO A 112 -4.01 11.62 -5.42
C PRO A 112 -3.81 10.37 -6.28
N ILE A 113 -4.83 9.52 -6.26
CA ILE A 113 -5.03 8.37 -7.15
C ILE A 113 -6.44 8.46 -7.72
N SER A 114 -6.58 8.24 -9.02
CA SER A 114 -7.87 8.14 -9.69
C SER A 114 -7.88 6.94 -10.63
N ILE A 115 -9.04 6.31 -10.76
CA ILE A 115 -9.27 5.18 -11.65
C ILE A 115 -10.35 5.60 -12.65
N ASP A 116 -10.04 5.51 -13.93
CA ASP A 116 -11.00 5.88 -14.98
C ASP A 116 -12.04 4.76 -15.24
N ALA A 117 -12.92 4.99 -16.21
CA ALA A 117 -13.95 4.02 -16.60
C ALA A 117 -13.36 2.73 -17.18
N ASP A 118 -12.19 2.81 -17.82
CA ASP A 118 -11.47 1.66 -18.37
C ASP A 118 -10.65 0.92 -17.30
N GLY A 119 -10.69 1.38 -16.04
CA GLY A 119 -9.99 0.76 -14.91
C GLY A 119 -8.51 1.14 -14.87
N LEU A 120 -8.09 2.12 -15.68
CA LEU A 120 -6.71 2.56 -15.74
C LEU A 120 -6.46 3.60 -14.66
N ILE A 121 -5.33 3.42 -13.98
CA ILE A 121 -4.92 4.27 -12.86
C ILE A 121 -4.17 5.50 -13.40
N ASP A 122 -4.54 6.68 -12.90
CA ASP A 122 -3.77 7.92 -12.98
C ASP A 122 -3.41 8.36 -11.56
N ALA A 123 -2.13 8.68 -11.31
CA ALA A 123 -1.66 9.08 -9.98
C ALA A 123 -0.46 10.03 -10.05
N ASN A 124 -0.38 10.95 -9.08
CA ASN A 124 0.78 11.81 -8.87
C ASN A 124 1.21 11.72 -7.41
N LEU A 125 2.09 10.77 -7.12
CA LEU A 125 2.46 10.37 -5.77
C LEU A 125 3.85 10.89 -5.39
N SER A 126 4.02 11.30 -4.14
CA SER A 126 5.31 11.53 -3.53
C SER A 126 5.67 10.33 -2.67
N ILE A 127 6.79 9.68 -2.99
CA ILE A 127 7.39 8.61 -2.17
C ILE A 127 8.53 9.22 -1.37
N LYS A 128 8.50 9.06 -0.06
CA LYS A 128 9.64 9.38 0.82
C LYS A 128 10.16 8.08 1.40
N LEU A 129 11.48 7.94 1.42
CA LEU A 129 12.13 6.82 2.08
C LEU A 129 12.79 7.28 3.37
N LYS A 130 12.98 6.37 4.31
CA LYS A 130 13.98 6.47 5.38
C LYS A 130 14.82 5.21 5.30
N ASP A 131 16.13 5.40 5.31
CA ASP A 131 17.12 4.32 5.16
C ASP A 131 16.88 3.48 3.87
N PRO A 132 17.17 4.06 2.68
CA PRO A 132 16.97 3.36 1.42
C PRO A 132 17.72 2.03 1.33
N LYS A 133 18.86 1.87 2.03
CA LYS A 133 19.62 0.63 2.07
C LYS A 133 18.86 -0.47 2.81
N ALA A 134 18.25 -0.15 3.95
CA ALA A 134 17.40 -1.09 4.67
C ALA A 134 16.15 -1.47 3.86
N VAL A 135 15.52 -0.51 3.17
CA VAL A 135 14.40 -0.80 2.24
C VAL A 135 14.85 -1.76 1.12
N ALA A 136 16.02 -1.52 0.52
CA ALA A 136 16.57 -2.37 -0.52
C ALA A 136 16.83 -3.80 -0.02
N ALA A 137 17.38 -3.95 1.18
CA ALA A 137 17.66 -5.25 1.78
C ALA A 137 16.38 -6.08 1.98
N ILE A 138 15.30 -5.44 2.43
CA ILE A 138 13.99 -6.09 2.57
C ILE A 138 13.46 -6.55 1.20
N LEU A 139 13.46 -5.67 0.20
CA LEU A 139 12.97 -5.98 -1.14
C LEU A 139 13.80 -7.07 -1.83
N ALA A 140 15.13 -7.00 -1.71
CA ALA A 140 16.05 -8.00 -2.26
C ALA A 140 15.93 -9.37 -1.57
N GLY A 141 15.56 -9.39 -0.29
CA GLY A 141 15.23 -10.63 0.43
C GLY A 141 13.89 -11.22 -0.01
N ALA A 142 12.90 -10.37 -0.28
CA ALA A 142 11.57 -10.79 -0.71
C ALA A 142 11.51 -11.20 -2.20
N ILE A 143 12.32 -10.58 -3.06
CA ILE A 143 12.31 -10.76 -4.51
C ILE A 143 13.74 -11.04 -4.99
N PRO A 144 14.32 -12.20 -4.62
CA PRO A 144 15.72 -12.51 -4.90
C PRO A 144 16.04 -12.55 -6.41
N GLU A 145 15.05 -12.84 -7.26
CA GLU A 145 15.16 -12.84 -8.71
C GLU A 145 15.51 -11.46 -9.31
N HIS A 146 15.26 -10.37 -8.58
CA HIS A 146 15.59 -9.00 -8.97
C HIS A 146 16.58 -8.33 -8.02
N LYS A 147 17.29 -9.12 -7.21
CA LYS A 147 18.17 -8.62 -6.15
C LYS A 147 19.21 -7.62 -6.67
N SER A 148 19.87 -7.93 -7.79
CA SER A 148 20.93 -7.07 -8.31
C SER A 148 20.37 -5.72 -8.79
N GLU A 149 19.23 -5.74 -9.48
CA GLU A 149 18.54 -4.54 -9.96
C GLU A 149 18.05 -3.67 -8.79
N ILE A 150 17.50 -4.30 -7.74
CA ILE A 150 17.07 -3.62 -6.52
C ILE A 150 18.26 -2.95 -5.82
N GLU A 151 19.34 -3.70 -5.57
CA GLU A 151 20.54 -3.18 -4.90
C GLU A 151 21.16 -2.02 -5.68
N GLN A 152 21.27 -2.13 -7.00
CA GLN A 152 21.81 -1.07 -7.85
C GLN A 152 20.90 0.17 -7.87
N GLY A 153 19.59 -0.01 -8.05
CA GLY A 153 18.63 1.10 -8.07
C GLY A 153 18.62 1.86 -6.75
N PHE A 154 18.58 1.15 -5.63
CA PHE A 154 18.57 1.77 -4.31
C PHE A 154 19.94 2.32 -3.90
N ALA A 155 21.06 1.82 -4.43
CA ALA A 155 22.36 2.46 -4.25
C ALA A 155 22.35 3.89 -4.81
N GLY A 156 21.78 4.09 -6.00
CA GLY A 156 21.60 5.42 -6.59
C GLY A 156 20.68 6.32 -5.75
N ILE A 157 19.58 5.76 -5.23
CA ILE A 157 18.66 6.50 -4.35
C ILE A 157 19.34 6.89 -3.04
N ALA A 158 20.16 6.01 -2.45
CA ALA A 158 20.90 6.30 -1.22
C ALA A 158 21.94 7.41 -1.38
N MET A 159 22.44 7.67 -2.60
CA MET A 159 23.31 8.82 -2.87
C MET A 159 22.59 10.16 -2.72
N LEU A 160 21.25 10.19 -2.78
CA LEU A 160 20.44 11.38 -2.54
C LEU A 160 20.24 11.69 -1.04
N GLY A 161 20.78 10.84 -0.16
CA GLY A 161 20.72 10.98 1.30
C GLY A 161 19.88 9.89 1.98
N ASN A 162 19.71 10.02 3.29
CA ASN A 162 19.03 9.02 4.12
C ASN A 162 17.49 9.15 4.10
N GLN A 163 16.97 10.29 3.63
CA GLN A 163 15.54 10.57 3.53
C GLN A 163 15.14 11.16 2.17
N PRO A 164 15.42 10.48 1.05
CA PRO A 164 15.12 11.01 -0.27
C PRO A 164 13.61 11.01 -0.51
N SER A 165 13.17 11.99 -1.31
CA SER A 165 11.80 12.10 -1.80
C SER A 165 11.79 12.06 -3.32
N MET A 166 10.91 11.23 -3.89
CA MET A 166 10.87 10.96 -5.33
C MET A 166 9.43 11.02 -5.83
N PRO A 167 9.19 11.64 -7.00
CA PRO A 167 7.87 11.64 -7.63
C PRO A 167 7.62 10.30 -8.34
N LEU A 168 6.53 9.62 -7.97
CA LEU A 168 5.97 8.48 -8.70
C LEU A 168 4.75 8.97 -9.50
N LYS A 169 4.86 8.93 -10.82
CA LYS A 169 3.76 9.29 -11.73
C LYS A 169 3.20 8.05 -12.40
N ILE A 170 1.88 7.91 -12.39
CA ILE A 170 1.16 6.87 -13.12
C ILE A 170 0.25 7.59 -14.12
N VAL A 171 0.37 7.25 -15.41
CA VAL A 171 -0.49 7.77 -16.47
C VAL A 171 -1.09 6.60 -17.23
N LYS A 172 -2.41 6.41 -17.13
CA LYS A 172 -3.13 5.29 -17.76
C LYS A 172 -2.48 3.93 -17.49
N GLY A 173 -2.15 3.70 -16.22
CA GLY A 173 -1.49 2.50 -15.72
C GLY A 173 0.02 2.44 -15.97
N LYS A 174 0.64 3.35 -16.73
CA LYS A 174 2.10 3.37 -16.93
C LYS A 174 2.78 4.07 -15.76
N ALA A 175 3.55 3.34 -14.96
CA ALA A 175 4.23 3.84 -13.77
C ALA A 175 5.66 4.28 -14.05
N SER A 176 6.07 5.42 -13.47
CA SER A 176 7.40 5.99 -13.62
C SER A 176 7.85 6.72 -12.34
N LEU A 177 9.11 6.53 -11.94
CA LEU A 177 9.75 7.23 -10.84
C LEU A 177 10.70 8.28 -11.41
N GLY A 178 10.26 9.53 -11.47
CA GLY A 178 10.95 10.55 -12.27
C GLY A 178 11.05 10.14 -13.74
N PHE A 179 12.25 9.86 -14.22
CA PHE A 179 12.53 9.39 -15.58
C PHE A 179 12.64 7.86 -15.70
N ILE A 180 12.55 7.12 -14.61
CA ILE A 180 12.74 5.65 -14.58
C ILE A 180 11.39 4.97 -14.81
N PRO A 181 11.19 4.23 -15.92
CA PRO A 181 9.98 3.46 -16.12
C PRO A 181 9.95 2.25 -15.16
N LEU A 182 8.83 2.07 -14.45
CA LEU A 182 8.65 0.95 -13.50
C LEU A 182 7.78 -0.18 -14.07
N GLY A 183 7.03 0.09 -15.13
CA GLY A 183 6.19 -0.89 -15.80
C GLY A 183 4.77 -0.41 -16.02
N LYS A 184 3.86 -1.37 -16.23
CA LYS A 184 2.44 -1.13 -16.49
C LYS A 184 1.57 -1.89 -15.49
N ILE A 185 0.71 -1.15 -14.81
CA ILE A 185 -0.35 -1.68 -13.96
C ILE A 185 -1.52 -2.05 -14.87
N LYS A 186 -2.05 -3.27 -14.68
CA LYS A 186 -3.22 -3.75 -15.41
C LYS A 186 -4.47 -2.99 -14.94
N PRO A 187 -5.53 -2.91 -15.77
CA PRO A 187 -6.81 -2.37 -15.33
C PRO A 187 -7.28 -3.06 -14.04
N VAL A 188 -7.81 -2.27 -13.12
CA VAL A 188 -8.46 -2.77 -11.91
C VAL A 188 -9.96 -2.74 -12.11
N ASP A 189 -10.64 -3.77 -11.58
CA ASP A 189 -12.09 -3.77 -11.52
C ASP A 189 -12.58 -2.93 -10.36
#